data_AF-A0A2E2UAU7-F1
#
_entry.id   AF-A0A2E2UAU7-F1
#
_cell.length_a   1.000
_cell.length_b   1.000
_cell.length_c   1.000
_cell.angle_alpha   90.00
_cell.angle_beta   90.00
_cell.angle_gamma   90.00
#
_symmetry.space_group_name_H-M   'P 1'
#
loop_
_entity.id
_entity.type
_entity.pdbx_description
1 polymer ?
#
loop_
_entity_poly.entity_id
_entity_poly.type
_entity_poly.pdbx_seq_one_letter_code
_entity_poly.pdbx_strand_id
1 'polypeptide(L)'
;MANQVQNFVHQHNLILSLRPVFIGQLILLESLDNPAYGFYDGEFVAVIDEDEPISSGLVSEYAKKYGKEIFIHQRDFSRIEEQTRSELTKLSRSLSVGPIKKNALKQTNLLSMQMENLYRNPFDDNILTTQFQSSKNLSGLLLNNRELPRDLFHNLSQSSYHYTIAQPLLSSIIYLSFIQSLGGFNEKEIQNLFLTSYFKDIGMSLIPKELFEKRY
;
A
#
# COMPACT_ATOMS: atom_id res chain seq x y z
N MET A 1 -23.00 -33.33 12.72
CA MET A 1 -23.94 -32.22 12.47
C MET A 1 -23.64 -30.98 13.32
N ALA A 2 -23.54 -31.04 14.65
CA ALA A 2 -23.24 -29.86 15.48
C ALA A 2 -21.91 -29.15 15.13
N ASN A 3 -20.83 -29.92 14.91
CA ASN A 3 -19.52 -29.36 14.50
C ASN A 3 -19.54 -28.73 13.09
N GLN A 4 -20.38 -29.23 12.17
CA GLN A 4 -20.50 -28.65 10.83
C GLN A 4 -21.25 -27.32 10.87
N VAL A 5 -22.29 -27.20 11.70
CA VAL A 5 -23.02 -25.94 11.89
C VAL A 5 -22.14 -24.91 12.59
N GLN A 6 -21.37 -25.29 13.61
CA GLN A 6 -20.42 -24.39 14.27
C GLN A 6 -19.32 -23.90 13.33
N ASN A 7 -18.73 -24.78 12.52
CA ASN A 7 -17.74 -24.38 11.51
C ASN A 7 -18.35 -23.45 10.46
N PHE A 8 -19.56 -23.73 9.98
CA PHE A 8 -20.24 -22.88 9.00
C PHE A 8 -20.51 -21.47 9.55
N VAL A 9 -21.01 -21.36 10.79
CA VAL A 9 -21.24 -20.08 11.46
C VAL A 9 -19.92 -19.33 11.68
N HIS A 10 -18.86 -20.03 12.08
CA HIS A 10 -17.54 -19.43 12.25
C HIS A 10 -16.99 -18.85 10.94
N GLN A 11 -17.03 -19.61 9.85
CA GLN A 11 -16.60 -19.16 8.51
C GLN A 11 -17.40 -17.94 8.03
N HIS A 12 -18.71 -17.91 8.26
CA HIS A 12 -19.55 -16.75 7.94
C HIS A 12 -19.21 -15.51 8.77
N ASN A 13 -18.89 -15.71 10.06
CA ASN A 13 -18.48 -14.59 10.92
C ASN A 13 -17.13 -14.02 10.49
N LEU A 14 -16.19 -14.87 10.05
CA LEU A 14 -14.89 -14.44 9.55
C LEU A 14 -15.01 -13.52 8.32
N ILE A 15 -15.93 -13.79 7.39
CA ILE A 15 -16.17 -12.90 6.23
C ILE A 15 -16.46 -11.46 6.66
N LEU A 16 -17.15 -11.27 7.79
CA LEU A 16 -17.56 -9.96 8.27
C LEU A 16 -16.44 -9.24 9.05
N SER A 17 -15.53 -9.99 9.67
CA SER A 17 -14.46 -9.45 10.53
C SER A 17 -13.11 -9.28 9.83
N LEU A 18 -12.90 -10.02 8.74
CA LEU A 18 -11.65 -10.04 8.01
C LEU A 18 -11.58 -8.97 6.91
N ARG A 19 -10.36 -8.55 6.60
CA ARG A 19 -10.02 -7.63 5.53
C ARG A 19 -8.88 -8.21 4.70
N PRO A 20 -9.02 -8.27 3.36
CA PRO A 20 -7.90 -8.63 2.50
C PRO A 20 -6.86 -7.50 2.52
N VAL A 21 -5.58 -7.88 2.63
CA VAL A 21 -4.43 -6.99 2.52
C VAL A 21 -3.34 -7.65 1.69
N PHE A 22 -2.46 -6.82 1.12
CA PHE A 22 -1.20 -7.32 0.57
C PHE A 22 -0.29 -7.80 1.71
N ILE A 23 0.18 -9.05 1.65
CA ILE A 23 1.00 -9.69 2.70
C ILE A 23 2.24 -8.86 3.09
N GLY A 24 2.82 -8.11 2.16
CA GLY A 24 3.98 -7.27 2.45
C GLY A 24 3.68 -6.12 3.42
N GLN A 25 2.42 -5.78 3.68
CA GLN A 25 2.03 -4.79 4.69
C GLN A 25 2.25 -5.30 6.12
N LEU A 26 2.22 -6.62 6.33
CA LEU A 26 2.41 -7.18 7.67
C LEU A 26 3.78 -6.87 8.26
N ILE A 27 4.78 -6.56 7.42
CA ILE A 27 6.14 -6.18 7.88
C ILE A 27 6.16 -4.91 8.75
N LEU A 28 5.06 -4.16 8.79
CA LEU A 28 4.88 -3.00 9.69
C LEU A 28 4.49 -3.38 11.11
N LEU A 29 4.10 -4.64 11.33
CA LEU A 29 3.73 -5.18 12.63
C LEU A 29 4.83 -6.12 13.13
N GLU A 30 4.99 -6.17 14.46
CA GLU A 30 5.86 -7.17 15.10
C GLU A 30 5.17 -8.53 15.17
N SER A 31 3.87 -8.54 15.47
CA SER A 31 2.98 -9.70 15.52
C SER A 31 1.52 -9.27 15.29
N LEU A 32 0.65 -10.26 15.06
CA LEU A 32 -0.80 -10.06 14.93
C LEU A 32 -1.51 -10.34 16.26
N ASP A 33 -2.54 -9.54 16.56
CA ASP A 33 -3.39 -9.74 17.74
C ASP A 33 -4.40 -10.89 17.53
N ASN A 34 -4.60 -11.33 16.28
CA ASN A 34 -5.49 -12.43 15.89
C ASN A 34 -4.83 -13.22 14.75
N PRO A 35 -5.22 -14.48 14.52
CA PRO A 35 -4.72 -15.24 13.38
C PRO A 35 -5.01 -14.54 12.05
N ALA A 36 -4.11 -14.72 11.09
CA ALA A 36 -4.37 -14.38 9.70
C ALA A 36 -4.79 -15.62 8.91
N TYR A 37 -5.56 -15.39 7.87
CA TYR A 37 -6.22 -16.43 7.10
C TYR A 37 -5.88 -16.32 5.61
N GLY A 38 -5.68 -17.46 4.97
CA GLY A 38 -5.77 -17.60 3.52
C GLY A 38 -7.17 -18.05 3.13
N PHE A 39 -7.60 -17.76 1.90
CA PHE A 39 -8.91 -18.18 1.39
C PHE A 39 -8.72 -19.24 0.30
N TYR A 40 -9.11 -20.48 0.57
CA TYR A 40 -8.93 -21.64 -0.33
C TYR A 40 -10.23 -22.44 -0.42
N ASP A 41 -10.61 -22.81 -1.65
CA ASP A 41 -11.81 -23.62 -1.92
C ASP A 41 -13.10 -23.11 -1.23
N GLY A 42 -13.19 -21.79 -1.05
CA GLY A 42 -14.34 -21.13 -0.42
C GLY A 42 -14.27 -21.02 1.11
N GLU A 43 -13.17 -21.41 1.74
CA GLU A 43 -12.99 -21.40 3.20
C GLU A 43 -11.78 -20.58 3.64
N PHE A 44 -11.92 -19.91 4.79
CA PHE A 44 -10.79 -19.29 5.48
C PHE A 44 -10.02 -20.33 6.29
N VAL A 45 -8.73 -20.44 6.00
CA VAL A 45 -7.80 -21.34 6.69
C VAL A 45 -6.77 -20.49 7.39
N ALA A 46 -6.58 -20.70 8.70
CA ALA A 46 -5.53 -20.01 9.45
C ALA A 46 -4.14 -20.40 8.91
N VAL A 47 -3.31 -19.39 8.66
CA VAL A 47 -2.02 -19.52 7.96
C VAL A 47 -0.87 -18.82 8.68
N ILE A 48 -1.19 -17.88 9.58
CA ILE A 48 -0.27 -17.24 10.51
C ILE A 48 -1.01 -17.20 11.84
N ASP A 49 -0.37 -17.69 12.90
CA ASP A 49 -0.97 -17.70 14.23
C ASP A 49 -0.89 -16.31 14.89
N GLU A 50 -1.74 -16.08 15.89
CA GLU A 50 -1.61 -14.92 16.76
C GLU A 50 -0.25 -14.94 17.49
N ASP A 51 0.28 -13.75 17.77
CA ASP A 51 1.60 -13.57 18.41
C ASP A 51 2.82 -14.14 17.65
N GLU A 52 2.62 -14.77 16.48
CA GLU A 52 3.71 -15.22 15.62
C GLU A 52 4.51 -14.00 15.12
N PRO A 53 5.86 -14.00 15.29
CA PRO A 53 6.68 -12.88 14.84
C PRO A 53 6.63 -12.70 13.32
N ILE A 54 6.24 -11.51 12.87
CA ILE A 54 6.25 -11.18 11.45
C ILE A 54 7.67 -10.83 11.00
N SER A 55 8.18 -11.63 10.06
CA SER A 55 9.49 -11.42 9.44
C SER A 55 9.39 -11.36 7.92
N SER A 56 10.40 -10.77 7.27
CA SER A 56 10.49 -10.80 5.81
C SER A 56 10.59 -12.22 5.24
N GLY A 57 11.13 -13.16 6.03
CA GLY A 57 11.18 -14.58 5.68
C GLY A 57 9.78 -15.19 5.62
N LEU A 58 8.99 -14.99 6.68
CA LEU A 58 7.60 -15.43 6.77
C LEU A 58 6.75 -14.86 5.63
N VAL A 59 6.83 -13.55 5.40
CA VAL A 59 6.12 -12.87 4.29
C VAL A 59 6.48 -13.47 2.93
N SER A 60 7.76 -13.75 2.70
CA SER A 60 8.25 -14.33 1.43
C SER A 60 7.80 -15.78 1.25
N GLU A 61 7.83 -16.57 2.32
CA GLU A 61 7.35 -17.95 2.32
C GLU A 61 5.85 -18.02 2.04
N TYR A 62 5.07 -17.22 2.74
CA TYR A 62 3.63 -17.09 2.51
C TYR A 62 3.35 -16.71 1.05
N ALA A 63 4.00 -15.65 0.55
CA ALA A 63 3.79 -15.14 -0.80
C ALA A 63 4.03 -16.21 -1.88
N LYS A 64 5.01 -17.09 -1.68
CA LYS A 64 5.34 -18.18 -2.60
C LYS A 64 4.34 -19.32 -2.54
N LYS A 65 3.86 -19.67 -1.34
CA LYS A 65 3.00 -20.84 -1.13
C LYS A 65 1.54 -20.55 -1.43
N TYR A 66 1.10 -19.34 -1.12
CA TYR A 66 -0.32 -19.01 -1.01
C TYR A 66 -0.75 -17.80 -1.85
N GLY A 67 0.21 -17.10 -2.44
CA GLY A 67 -0.05 -15.85 -3.14
C GLY A 67 0.11 -14.62 -2.24
N LYS A 68 -0.21 -13.45 -2.78
CA LYS A 68 0.16 -12.15 -2.20
C LYS A 68 -0.93 -11.53 -1.33
N GLU A 69 -2.11 -12.10 -1.33
CA GLU A 69 -3.24 -11.65 -0.54
C GLU A 69 -3.36 -12.50 0.73
N ILE A 70 -3.67 -11.84 1.84
CA ILE A 70 -3.96 -12.47 3.12
C ILE A 70 -5.12 -11.73 3.79
N PHE A 71 -5.90 -12.44 4.58
CA PHE A 71 -7.06 -11.90 5.27
C PHE A 71 -6.73 -11.75 6.77
N ILE A 72 -6.83 -10.53 7.27
CA ILE A 72 -6.53 -10.21 8.67
C ILE A 72 -7.75 -9.60 9.36
N HIS A 73 -7.79 -9.68 10.68
CA HIS A 73 -8.84 -9.04 11.46
C HIS A 73 -8.80 -7.51 11.31
N GLN A 74 -9.99 -6.89 11.35
CA GLN A 74 -10.14 -5.43 11.27
C GLN A 74 -9.27 -4.66 12.29
N ARG A 75 -9.02 -5.25 13.47
CA ARG A 75 -8.15 -4.66 14.50
C ARG A 75 -6.69 -4.56 14.05
N ASP A 76 -6.15 -5.64 13.50
CA ASP A 76 -4.78 -5.66 12.96
C ASP A 76 -4.66 -4.79 11.71
N PHE A 77 -5.71 -4.75 10.89
CA PHE A 77 -5.80 -3.82 9.77
C PHE A 77 -5.65 -2.36 10.23
N SER A 78 -6.40 -1.93 11.24
CA SER A 78 -6.29 -0.56 11.77
C SER A 78 -4.90 -0.27 12.38
N ARG A 79 -4.21 -1.27 12.95
CA ARG A 79 -2.82 -1.12 13.40
C ARG A 79 -1.87 -0.88 12.23
N ILE A 80 -2.05 -1.58 11.10
CA ILE A 80 -1.27 -1.35 9.86
C ILE A 80 -1.49 0.08 9.35
N GLU A 81 -2.73 0.57 9.32
CA GLU A 81 -3.03 1.94 8.90
C GLU A 81 -2.32 2.97 9.77
N GLU A 82 -2.37 2.79 11.10
CA GLU A 82 -1.71 3.67 12.05
C GLU A 82 -0.18 3.65 11.88
N GLN A 83 0.41 2.46 11.76
CA GLN A 83 1.86 2.33 11.56
C GLN A 83 2.30 2.90 10.21
N THR A 84 1.53 2.70 9.14
CA THR A 84 1.81 3.29 7.83
C THR A 84 1.88 4.81 7.92
N ARG A 85 0.89 5.44 8.56
CA ARG A 85 0.84 6.90 8.77
C ARG A 85 1.99 7.40 9.65
N SER A 86 2.28 6.67 10.73
CA SER A 86 3.38 6.99 11.64
C SER A 86 4.73 6.96 10.91
N GLU A 87 4.98 5.90 10.14
CA GLU A 87 6.21 5.74 9.36
C GLU A 87 6.34 6.77 8.24
N LEU A 88 5.25 7.12 7.54
CA LEU A 88 5.24 8.22 6.57
C LEU A 88 5.63 9.55 7.22
N THR A 89 5.07 9.83 8.39
CA THR A 89 5.35 11.06 9.15
C THR A 89 6.81 11.11 9.57
N LYS A 90 7.36 10.02 10.13
CA LYS A 90 8.77 9.94 10.51
C LYS A 90 9.68 10.09 9.31
N LEU A 91 9.38 9.39 8.21
CA LEU A 91 10.21 9.38 7.01
C LEU A 91 10.22 10.73 6.29
N SER A 92 9.12 11.50 6.36
CA SER A 92 9.07 12.85 5.79
C SER A 92 10.16 13.79 6.35
N ARG A 93 10.56 13.59 7.62
CA ARG A 93 11.58 14.41 8.31
C ARG A 93 13.01 13.99 7.96
N SER A 94 13.21 12.73 7.58
CA SER A 94 14.53 12.15 7.28
C SER A 94 14.73 11.87 5.80
N LEU A 95 13.80 12.26 4.94
CA LEU A 95 13.78 11.84 3.54
C LEU A 95 15.08 12.17 2.79
N SER A 96 15.60 13.38 2.99
CA SER A 96 16.84 13.86 2.39
C SER A 96 18.09 13.61 3.25
N VAL A 97 17.97 12.85 4.36
CA VAL A 97 19.06 12.59 5.30
C VAL A 97 19.44 11.11 5.27
N GLY A 98 20.73 10.82 5.12
CA GLY A 98 21.24 9.45 5.05
C GLY A 98 21.08 8.81 3.67
N PRO A 99 20.77 7.49 3.56
CA PRO A 99 20.72 6.79 2.29
C PRO A 99 19.44 7.14 1.50
N ILE A 100 19.50 8.24 0.74
CA ILE A 100 18.37 8.84 0.01
C ILE A 100 17.59 7.81 -0.83
N LYS A 101 18.29 6.97 -1.61
CA LYS A 101 17.65 5.94 -2.44
C LYS A 101 16.81 4.95 -1.61
N LYS A 102 17.33 4.49 -0.47
CA LYS A 102 16.61 3.59 0.44
C LYS A 102 15.39 4.28 1.05
N ASN A 103 15.52 5.54 1.44
CA ASN A 103 14.42 6.32 2.00
C ASN A 103 13.32 6.56 0.95
N ALA A 104 13.69 6.91 -0.28
CA ALA A 104 12.76 7.11 -1.37
C ALA A 104 11.99 5.82 -1.73
N LEU A 105 12.67 4.68 -1.74
CA LEU A 105 12.03 3.36 -1.93
C LEU A 105 11.05 3.05 -0.80
N LYS A 106 11.46 3.25 0.46
CA LYS A 106 10.57 3.08 1.63
C LYS A 106 9.35 4.00 1.54
N GLN A 107 9.54 5.26 1.15
CA GLN A 107 8.45 6.23 1.03
C GLN A 107 7.47 5.85 -0.08
N THR A 108 7.96 5.38 -1.23
CA THR A 108 7.14 4.91 -2.35
C THR A 108 6.28 3.72 -1.93
N ASN A 109 6.86 2.76 -1.19
CA ASN A 109 6.12 1.63 -0.66
C ASN A 109 5.04 2.06 0.34
N LEU A 110 5.38 2.91 1.31
CA LEU A 110 4.42 3.41 2.29
C LEU A 110 3.30 4.26 1.64
N LEU A 111 3.63 5.06 0.62
CA LEU A 111 2.63 5.81 -0.15
C LEU A 111 1.67 4.90 -0.91
N SER A 112 2.15 3.75 -1.38
CA SER A 112 1.31 2.73 -2.02
C SER A 112 0.37 2.07 -1.01
N MET A 113 0.88 1.70 0.18
CA MET A 113 0.04 1.17 1.27
C MET A 113 -1.02 2.19 1.70
N GLN A 114 -0.62 3.45 1.89
CA GLN A 114 -1.54 4.52 2.27
C GLN A 114 -2.57 4.82 1.17
N MET A 115 -2.21 4.67 -0.11
CA MET A 115 -3.16 4.81 -1.22
C MET A 115 -4.27 3.75 -1.16
N GLU A 116 -3.95 2.53 -0.74
CA GLU A 116 -4.97 1.50 -0.50
C GLU A 116 -5.94 1.92 0.60
N ASN A 117 -5.43 2.48 1.71
CA ASN A 117 -6.25 3.00 2.80
C ASN A 117 -7.12 4.18 2.31
N LEU A 118 -6.55 5.08 1.50
CA LEU A 118 -7.27 6.19 0.91
C LEU A 118 -8.40 5.72 -0.02
N TYR A 119 -8.18 4.69 -0.82
CA TYR A 119 -9.25 4.16 -1.66
C TYR A 119 -10.36 3.46 -0.87
N ARG A 120 -10.05 2.91 0.30
CA ARG A 120 -11.06 2.33 1.19
C ARG A 120 -11.87 3.42 1.91
N ASN A 121 -11.23 4.52 2.28
CA ASN A 121 -11.87 5.64 2.96
C ASN A 121 -11.39 7.00 2.39
N PRO A 122 -11.93 7.42 1.23
CA PRO A 122 -11.47 8.64 0.55
C PRO A 122 -11.91 9.93 1.25
N PHE A 123 -12.77 9.82 2.27
CA PHE A 123 -13.33 10.95 3.01
C PHE A 123 -12.60 11.20 4.34
N ASP A 124 -11.55 10.43 4.65
CA ASP A 124 -10.72 10.69 5.82
C ASP A 124 -9.68 11.79 5.53
N ASP A 125 -9.91 12.97 6.10
CA ASP A 125 -9.04 14.14 5.95
C ASP A 125 -7.60 13.88 6.41
N ASN A 126 -7.40 13.04 7.42
CA ASN A 126 -6.05 12.73 7.91
C ASN A 126 -5.30 11.86 6.91
N ILE A 127 -5.97 10.86 6.33
CA ILE A 127 -5.38 10.00 5.29
C ILE A 127 -5.05 10.85 4.07
N LEU A 128 -6.00 11.66 3.58
CA LEU A 128 -5.82 12.51 2.42
C LEU A 128 -4.71 13.54 2.62
N THR A 129 -4.70 14.23 3.76
CA THR A 129 -3.67 15.22 4.10
C THR A 129 -2.28 14.58 4.17
N THR A 130 -2.15 13.44 4.84
CA THR A 130 -0.87 12.72 4.93
C THR A 130 -0.40 12.26 3.55
N GLN A 131 -1.30 11.71 2.74
CA GLN A 131 -1.02 11.28 1.37
C GLN A 131 -0.50 12.45 0.52
N PHE A 132 -1.17 13.61 0.59
CA PHE A 132 -0.83 14.80 -0.17
C PHE A 132 0.54 15.35 0.25
N GLN A 133 0.79 15.52 1.55
CA GLN A 133 2.07 16.05 2.02
C GLN A 133 3.23 15.09 1.71
N SER A 134 3.04 13.79 1.93
CA SER A 134 4.10 12.81 1.66
C SER A 134 4.39 12.65 0.16
N SER A 135 3.37 12.70 -0.71
CA SER A 135 3.60 12.68 -2.17
C SER A 135 4.27 13.96 -2.66
N LYS A 136 3.92 15.12 -2.10
CA LYS A 136 4.57 16.41 -2.37
C LYS A 136 6.05 16.39 -1.97
N ASN A 137 6.35 15.85 -0.79
CA ASN A 137 7.74 15.71 -0.32
C ASN A 137 8.54 14.77 -1.22
N LEU A 138 7.96 13.64 -1.63
CA LEU A 138 8.59 12.74 -2.60
C LEU A 138 8.87 13.46 -3.91
N SER A 139 7.90 14.21 -4.46
CA SER A 139 8.11 14.93 -5.73
C SER A 139 9.27 15.93 -5.63
N GLY A 140 9.38 16.65 -4.51
CA GLY A 140 10.50 17.55 -4.24
C GLY A 140 11.85 16.82 -4.18
N LEU A 141 11.89 15.63 -3.58
CA LEU A 141 13.09 14.80 -3.57
C LEU A 141 13.48 14.37 -4.99
N LEU A 142 12.52 13.88 -5.77
CA LEU A 142 12.75 13.38 -7.12
C LEU A 142 13.18 14.48 -8.08
N LEU A 143 12.61 15.68 -7.95
CA LEU A 143 13.02 16.86 -8.71
C LEU A 143 14.52 17.14 -8.56
N ASN A 144 15.04 16.98 -7.34
CA ASN A 144 16.42 17.25 -7.00
C ASN A 144 17.38 16.08 -7.25
N ASN A 145 16.88 14.90 -7.63
CA ASN A 145 17.69 13.68 -7.76
C ASN A 145 17.30 12.87 -9.01
N ARG A 146 17.86 13.25 -10.17
CA ARG A 146 17.46 12.74 -11.50
C ARG A 146 17.59 11.23 -11.71
N GLU A 147 18.40 10.53 -10.92
CA GLU A 147 18.56 9.08 -11.03
C GLU A 147 17.44 8.29 -10.32
N LEU A 148 16.84 8.88 -9.28
CA LEU A 148 15.85 8.21 -8.44
C LEU A 148 14.57 7.83 -9.20
N PRO A 149 13.96 8.67 -10.05
CA PRO A 149 12.73 8.32 -10.76
C PRO A 149 12.81 6.97 -11.47
N ARG A 150 13.92 6.68 -12.16
CA ARG A 150 14.12 5.42 -12.88
C ARG A 150 14.16 4.22 -11.92
N ASP A 151 14.93 4.32 -10.85
CA ASP A 151 15.07 3.26 -9.85
C ASP A 151 13.75 2.97 -9.13
N LEU A 152 13.04 4.03 -8.74
CA LEU A 152 11.74 3.91 -8.07
C LEU A 152 10.69 3.31 -8.99
N PHE A 153 10.64 3.76 -10.25
CA PHE A 153 9.73 3.20 -11.24
C PHE A 153 9.96 1.70 -11.41
N HIS A 154 11.21 1.27 -11.60
CA HIS A 154 11.54 -0.13 -11.77
C HIS A 154 11.11 -0.97 -10.56
N ASN A 155 11.47 -0.53 -9.35
CA ASN A 155 11.10 -1.23 -8.12
C ASN A 155 9.58 -1.32 -7.93
N LEU A 156 8.86 -0.21 -8.14
CA LEU A 156 7.41 -0.18 -7.98
C LEU A 156 6.70 -1.01 -9.06
N SER A 157 7.20 -1.03 -10.29
CA SER A 157 6.62 -1.82 -11.39
C SER A 157 6.74 -3.33 -11.14
N GLN A 158 7.72 -3.75 -10.36
CA GLN A 158 7.92 -5.14 -9.92
C GLN A 158 7.25 -5.44 -8.58
N SER A 159 6.63 -4.44 -7.96
CA SER A 159 5.92 -4.62 -6.70
C SER A 159 4.69 -5.52 -6.89
N SER A 160 4.22 -6.03 -5.77
CA SER A 160 3.09 -6.95 -5.73
C SER A 160 1.76 -6.26 -5.44
N TYR A 161 1.76 -4.92 -5.39
CA TYR A 161 0.53 -4.14 -5.23
C TYR A 161 -0.38 -4.34 -6.43
N HIS A 162 -1.69 -4.32 -6.18
CA HIS A 162 -2.66 -4.28 -7.25
C HIS A 162 -2.43 -3.05 -8.14
N TYR A 163 -2.68 -3.18 -9.44
CA TYR A 163 -2.31 -2.15 -10.42
C TYR A 163 -2.96 -0.80 -10.11
N THR A 164 -4.21 -0.77 -9.60
CA THR A 164 -4.91 0.47 -9.23
C THR A 164 -4.20 1.23 -8.10
N ILE A 165 -3.50 0.50 -7.22
CA ILE A 165 -2.75 1.07 -6.09
C ILE A 165 -1.40 1.62 -6.55
N ALA A 166 -0.68 0.89 -7.42
CA ALA A 166 0.65 1.28 -7.88
C ALA A 166 0.62 2.35 -8.99
N GLN A 167 -0.41 2.34 -9.85
CA GLN A 167 -0.50 3.20 -11.03
C GLN A 167 -0.38 4.72 -10.73
N PRO A 168 -0.98 5.26 -9.64
CA PRO A 168 -0.84 6.68 -9.27
C PRO A 168 0.61 7.13 -9.18
N LEU A 169 1.44 6.36 -8.48
CA LEU A 169 2.87 6.62 -8.35
C LEU A 169 3.62 6.39 -9.66
N LEU A 170 3.39 5.25 -10.33
CA LEU A 170 4.09 4.89 -11.57
C LEU A 170 3.91 5.97 -12.64
N SER A 171 2.67 6.40 -12.86
CA SER A 171 2.36 7.41 -13.87
C SER A 171 2.91 8.78 -13.50
N SER A 172 2.89 9.15 -12.22
CA SER A 172 3.44 10.43 -11.74
C SER A 172 4.96 10.48 -11.85
N ILE A 173 5.66 9.38 -11.60
CA ILE A 173 7.12 9.28 -11.74
C ILE A 173 7.53 9.39 -13.22
N ILE A 174 6.82 8.72 -14.13
CA ILE A 174 7.05 8.87 -15.58
C ILE A 174 6.80 10.33 -15.98
N TYR A 175 5.66 10.89 -15.57
CA TYR A 175 5.26 12.22 -15.98
C TYR A 175 6.23 13.29 -15.48
N LEU A 176 6.73 13.15 -14.25
CA LEU A 176 7.81 13.99 -13.71
C LEU A 176 9.05 13.96 -14.61
N SER A 177 9.52 12.77 -14.96
CA SER A 177 10.71 12.58 -15.79
C SER A 177 10.54 13.19 -17.18
N PHE A 178 9.33 13.08 -17.75
CA PHE A 178 8.97 13.69 -19.02
C PHE A 178 8.94 15.22 -18.94
N ILE A 179 8.27 15.81 -17.94
CA ILE A 179 8.20 17.26 -17.80
C ILE A 179 9.59 17.86 -17.52
N GLN A 180 10.42 17.19 -16.72
CA GLN A 180 11.81 17.61 -16.48
C GLN A 180 12.66 17.62 -17.77
N SER A 181 12.38 16.74 -18.74
CA SER A 181 13.15 16.67 -19.98
C SER A 181 12.74 17.75 -20.99
N LEU A 182 11.50 18.23 -20.95
CA LEU A 182 11.03 19.31 -21.81
C LEU A 182 11.68 20.66 -21.48
N GLY A 183 11.98 20.90 -20.20
CA GLY A 183 12.33 22.24 -19.71
C GLY A 183 11.14 23.21 -19.77
N GLY A 184 11.31 24.40 -19.20
CA GLY A 184 10.32 25.49 -19.33
C GLY A 184 9.24 25.57 -18.24
N PHE A 185 9.17 24.60 -17.33
CA PHE A 185 8.32 24.67 -16.13
C PHE A 185 9.17 25.01 -14.90
N ASN A 186 8.63 25.84 -14.01
CA ASN A 186 9.27 26.07 -12.71
C ASN A 186 8.98 24.91 -11.74
N GLU A 187 9.79 24.78 -10.68
CA GLU A 187 9.67 23.66 -9.73
C GLU A 187 8.28 23.49 -9.12
N LYS A 188 7.59 24.60 -8.84
CA LYS A 188 6.24 24.59 -8.26
C LYS A 188 5.22 24.05 -9.26
N GLU A 189 5.32 24.41 -10.53
CA GLU A 189 4.48 23.87 -11.60
C GLU A 189 4.71 22.37 -11.77
N ILE A 190 5.98 21.93 -11.80
CA ILE A 190 6.31 20.51 -11.95
C ILE A 190 5.79 19.70 -10.76
N GLN A 191 5.95 20.20 -9.53
CA GLN A 191 5.41 19.55 -8.34
C GLN A 191 3.88 19.48 -8.37
N ASN A 192 3.19 20.54 -8.78
CA ASN A 192 1.73 20.52 -8.90
C ASN A 192 1.27 19.52 -9.97
N LEU A 193 1.95 19.47 -11.12
CA LEU A 193 1.67 18.51 -12.19
C LEU A 193 1.89 17.06 -11.74
N PHE A 194 2.94 16.80 -10.95
CA PHE A 194 3.15 15.51 -10.30
C PHE A 194 1.96 15.14 -9.39
N LEU A 195 1.54 16.06 -8.51
CA LEU A 195 0.41 15.82 -7.60
C LEU A 195 -0.91 15.63 -8.34
N THR A 196 -1.17 16.39 -9.40
CA THR A 196 -2.34 16.21 -10.25
C THR A 196 -2.34 14.83 -10.90
N SER A 197 -1.21 14.39 -11.45
CA SER A 197 -1.07 13.03 -11.99
C SER A 197 -1.27 11.97 -10.91
N TYR A 198 -0.79 12.23 -9.69
CA TYR A 198 -0.87 11.32 -8.56
C TYR A 198 -2.32 11.09 -8.11
N PHE A 199 -3.11 12.15 -8.04
CA PHE A 199 -4.49 12.09 -7.56
C PHE A 199 -5.52 11.93 -8.68
N LYS A 200 -5.12 11.86 -9.96
CA LYS A 200 -6.03 11.85 -11.12
C LYS A 200 -7.10 10.76 -11.04
N ASP A 201 -6.75 9.61 -10.46
CA ASP A 201 -7.59 8.42 -10.38
C ASP A 201 -8.21 8.24 -8.98
N ILE A 202 -8.21 9.26 -8.11
CA ILE A 202 -8.81 9.16 -6.76
C ILE A 202 -10.30 8.80 -6.80
N GLY A 203 -11.01 9.20 -7.87
CA GLY A 203 -12.41 8.81 -8.09
C GLY A 203 -12.63 7.30 -8.21
N MET A 204 -11.58 6.52 -8.50
CA MET A 204 -11.66 5.05 -8.51
C MET A 204 -12.02 4.46 -7.15
N SER A 205 -11.78 5.20 -6.06
CA SER A 205 -12.23 4.84 -4.70
C SER A 205 -13.75 4.72 -4.56
N LEU A 206 -14.51 5.36 -5.46
CA LEU A 206 -15.97 5.37 -5.42
C LEU A 206 -16.61 4.22 -6.22
N ILE A 207 -15.80 3.42 -6.90
CA ILE A 207 -16.28 2.31 -7.72
C ILE A 207 -16.11 1.01 -6.92
N PRO A 208 -17.15 0.15 -6.86
CA PRO A 208 -17.07 -1.15 -6.17
C PRO A 208 -15.89 -2.01 -6.67
N LYS A 209 -15.13 -2.60 -5.73
CA LYS A 209 -13.90 -3.37 -6.04
C LYS A 209 -14.17 -4.57 -6.96
N GLU A 210 -15.34 -5.19 -6.82
CA GLU A 210 -15.78 -6.36 -7.56
C GLU A 210 -15.89 -6.10 -9.08
N LEU A 211 -16.00 -4.83 -9.47
CA LEU A 211 -16.05 -4.41 -10.87
C LEU A 211 -14.65 -4.27 -11.50
N PHE A 212 -13.60 -4.12 -10.68
CA PHE A 212 -12.21 -3.99 -11.13
C PHE A 212 -11.51 -5.35 -11.25
N GLU A 213 -11.73 -6.23 -10.28
CA GLU A 213 -11.08 -7.55 -10.22
C GLU A 213 -11.53 -8.49 -11.35
N LYS A 214 -12.71 -8.29 -11.93
CA LYS A 214 -13.19 -9.06 -13.10
C LYS A 214 -12.47 -8.74 -14.41
N ARG A 215 -11.64 -7.70 -14.46
CA ARG A 215 -11.06 -7.19 -15.71
C ARG A 215 -9.55 -7.41 -15.85
N TYR A 216 -8.89 -8.01 -14.86
CA TYR A 216 -7.43 -8.21 -14.85
C TYR A 216 -7.04 -9.57 -14.27
#